data_AF-A0A485KAV6-F1
#
_entry.id   AF-A0A485KAV6-F1
#
_cell.length_a   1.000
_cell.length_b   1.000
_cell.length_c   1.000
_cell.angle_alpha   90.00
_cell.angle_beta   90.00
_cell.angle_gamma   90.00
#
_symmetry.space_group_name_H-M   'P 1'
#
loop_
_entity.id
_entity.type
_entity.pdbx_description
1 polymer ?
#
loop_
_entity_poly.entity_id
_entity_poly.type
_entity_poly.pdbx_seq_one_letter_code
_entity_poly.pdbx_strand_id
1 'polypeptide(L)'
;MPSTSSQLALEFKVQGIQSTKWCQFLVVGQTLDILDSYNGGRLYSMSVEHITIQYLSGHHFQLQKKGKPCLLFSSPSTRLLSKLETALQLACESVNSTLPPTSDWANLIDVASAIVETESNQPLAAIPSQCHYTVDDMLGYLNQMSEIFAALLENCTSTEGLYDGLLDMEAEFVMISASNVLETLDDHSDDVIPVCNLTSLREILNHCPHCHDPLTTLDMYSMHVQAMYIVCRKCGDSRSDTKRFNCKHCVKHKEMQYSNSQWQKQPMLQDQQAMRCKLNTALAKYCNRPLGTLGFDFILTMMHHLNLSNCFHTNMEYWMQSIVLQACLIRYNKFLHLTTLYPNEMLVPTCDILLIESAKTNESYEVSPNETLPFALPAITALVHGDKQSVLEAYIRTCVLWSTAFDEPYSSFAPNWLLENLSVDMKRALAQGKLKLLLPSPDCRFVGVDDIFQAVPTFHSQCSSILPAAKSVFVAVIGTPIMDDRLAFDTSPLKMLLVDSLPLPTLYFRHWALVPCNPWPFFMDVAKSIVQDEQRRLDSEDNGLALLDCNLHRTVPLETLYAWDPIHPFSNQNKENMHAHAQQRG
;
A
#
# COMPACT_ATOMS: atom_id res chain seq x y z
N MET A 1 40.24 -17.34 -3.82
CA MET A 1 38.92 -17.39 -3.16
C MET A 1 38.87 -18.69 -2.37
N PRO A 2 38.79 -18.67 -1.03
CA PRO A 2 38.60 -19.91 -0.28
C PRO A 2 37.23 -20.47 -0.69
N SER A 3 37.19 -21.73 -1.10
CA SER A 3 35.95 -22.45 -1.38
C SER A 3 35.09 -22.40 -0.13
N THR A 4 34.02 -21.61 -0.15
CA THR A 4 33.00 -21.61 0.90
C THR A 4 32.45 -23.03 0.97
N SER A 5 32.86 -23.76 2.01
CA SER A 5 32.25 -25.03 2.37
C SER A 5 30.74 -24.82 2.40
N SER A 6 29.99 -25.65 1.66
CA SER A 6 28.54 -25.65 1.70
C SER A 6 28.08 -25.82 3.15
N GLN A 7 27.45 -24.78 3.67
CA GLN A 7 26.86 -24.75 4.98
C GLN A 7 25.35 -24.63 4.79
N LEU A 8 24.59 -25.52 5.42
CA LEU A 8 23.13 -25.39 5.52
C LEU A 8 22.78 -25.11 6.97
N ALA A 9 21.90 -24.14 7.19
CA ALA A 9 21.45 -23.67 8.48
C ALA A 9 19.92 -23.57 8.52
N LEU A 10 19.26 -24.59 9.08
CA LEU A 10 17.80 -24.63 9.22
C LEU A 10 17.37 -24.35 10.67
N GLU A 11 16.15 -23.89 10.92
CA GLU A 11 15.62 -23.70 12.28
C GLU A 11 14.47 -24.64 12.60
N PHE A 12 14.51 -25.23 13.80
CA PHE A 12 13.45 -26.10 14.30
C PHE A 12 13.14 -25.82 15.77
N LYS A 13 11.89 -26.07 16.16
CA LYS A 13 11.50 -26.08 17.57
C LYS A 13 11.95 -27.38 18.21
N VAL A 14 12.85 -27.29 19.19
CA VAL A 14 13.41 -28.42 19.94
C VAL A 14 12.72 -28.53 21.29
N GLN A 15 12.19 -29.71 21.61
CA GLN A 15 11.60 -30.02 22.92
C GLN A 15 12.69 -30.44 23.91
N GLY A 16 12.95 -29.58 24.90
CA GLY A 16 13.72 -29.90 26.09
C GLY A 16 12.86 -30.50 27.20
N ILE A 17 13.48 -30.86 28.32
CA ILE A 17 12.80 -31.45 29.49
C ILE A 17 11.75 -30.51 30.07
N GLN A 18 12.02 -29.21 30.06
CA GLN A 18 11.17 -28.21 30.72
C GLN A 18 10.55 -27.20 29.76
N SER A 19 11.07 -27.06 28.54
CA SER A 19 10.64 -26.04 27.60
C SER A 19 10.96 -26.42 26.16
N THR A 20 10.12 -25.95 25.23
CA THR A 20 10.44 -25.92 23.81
C THR A 20 11.26 -24.67 23.50
N LYS A 21 12.31 -24.79 22.70
CA LYS A 21 13.13 -23.66 22.25
C LYS A 21 13.50 -23.77 20.78
N TRP A 22 13.67 -22.64 20.12
CA TRP A 22 14.18 -22.59 18.76
C TRP A 22 15.68 -22.91 18.75
N CYS A 23 16.08 -23.81 17.85
CA CYS A 23 17.46 -24.16 17.62
C CYS A 23 17.76 -24.17 16.12
N GLN A 24 18.96 -23.73 15.78
CA GLN A 24 19.51 -23.80 14.44
C GLN A 24 20.24 -25.13 14.25
N PHE A 25 19.84 -25.89 13.25
CA PHE A 25 20.46 -27.12 12.79
C PHE A 25 21.42 -26.76 11.65
N LEU A 26 22.71 -26.88 11.93
CA LEU A 26 23.78 -26.45 11.07
C LEU A 26 24.56 -27.66 10.54
N VAL A 27 24.43 -27.94 9.25
CA VAL A 27 25.19 -28.99 8.56
C VAL A 27 26.41 -28.37 7.89
N VAL A 28 27.60 -28.72 8.37
CA VAL A 28 28.90 -28.26 7.83
C VAL A 28 29.79 -29.47 7.56
N GLY A 29 30.05 -29.75 6.28
CA GLY A 29 30.74 -30.97 5.87
C GLY A 29 29.98 -32.20 6.39
N GLN A 30 30.63 -33.02 7.20
CA GLN A 30 30.02 -34.22 7.81
C GLN A 30 29.60 -34.03 9.27
N THR A 31 29.41 -32.79 9.71
CA THR A 31 29.00 -32.47 11.08
C THR A 31 27.65 -31.78 11.09
N LEU A 32 26.75 -32.25 11.96
CA LEU A 32 25.56 -31.53 12.38
C LEU A 32 25.84 -30.86 13.73
N ASP A 33 25.89 -29.53 13.72
CA ASP A 33 25.88 -28.69 14.91
C ASP A 33 24.44 -28.25 15.21
N ILE A 34 24.03 -28.28 16.47
CA ILE A 34 22.75 -27.71 16.91
C ILE A 34 23.08 -26.52 17.79
N LEU A 35 22.69 -25.33 17.35
CA LEU A 35 22.95 -24.06 18.03
C LEU A 35 21.64 -23.52 18.61
N ASP A 36 21.73 -22.83 19.74
CA ASP A 36 20.60 -22.09 20.31
C ASP A 36 20.37 -20.82 19.47
N SER A 37 19.16 -20.65 18.91
CA SER A 37 18.87 -19.53 18.00
C SER A 37 18.96 -18.16 18.69
N TYR A 38 18.85 -18.08 20.02
CA TYR A 38 18.86 -16.81 20.73
C TYR A 38 20.26 -16.30 21.07
N ASN A 39 21.19 -17.19 21.46
CA ASN A 39 22.53 -16.80 21.89
C ASN A 39 23.66 -17.36 21.01
N GLY A 40 23.32 -18.13 19.97
CA GLY A 40 24.28 -18.78 19.07
C GLY A 40 25.12 -19.87 19.72
N GLY A 41 24.84 -20.20 20.98
CA GLY A 41 25.58 -21.18 21.76
C GLY A 41 25.38 -22.58 21.22
N ARG A 42 26.49 -23.29 20.98
CA ARG A 42 26.45 -24.67 20.50
C ARG A 42 25.95 -25.62 21.59
N LEU A 43 24.80 -26.26 21.34
CA LEU A 43 24.16 -27.21 22.23
C LEU A 43 24.66 -28.64 21.98
N TYR A 44 24.76 -29.02 20.70
CA TYR A 44 25.23 -30.34 20.28
C TYR A 44 26.12 -30.22 19.05
N SER A 45 27.01 -31.22 18.90
CA SER A 45 27.85 -31.41 17.72
C SER A 45 28.00 -32.89 17.48
N MET A 46 27.69 -33.37 16.28
CA MET A 46 27.71 -34.80 15.98
C MET A 46 28.03 -35.08 14.51
N SER A 47 28.74 -36.18 14.26
CA SER A 47 28.98 -36.69 12.90
C SER A 47 27.66 -37.20 12.29
N VAL A 48 27.41 -36.83 11.03
CA VAL A 48 26.21 -37.18 10.25
C VAL A 48 26.09 -38.66 9.93
N GLU A 49 27.20 -39.41 9.87
CA GLU A 49 27.26 -40.84 9.46
C GLU A 49 26.32 -41.74 10.27
N HIS A 50 25.96 -41.32 11.49
CA HIS A 50 25.15 -42.10 12.40
C HIS A 50 23.84 -41.42 12.77
N ILE A 51 23.47 -40.37 12.05
CA ILE A 51 22.25 -39.60 12.32
C ILE A 51 21.11 -40.18 11.51
N THR A 52 20.01 -40.46 12.19
CA THR A 52 18.73 -40.78 11.56
C THR A 52 17.63 -39.93 12.16
N ILE A 53 16.62 -39.60 11.36
CA ILE A 53 15.41 -38.92 11.84
C ILE A 53 14.30 -39.97 11.92
N GLN A 54 13.77 -40.17 13.12
CA GLN A 54 12.63 -41.05 13.35
C GLN A 54 11.36 -40.21 13.49
N TYR A 55 10.34 -40.50 12.68
CA TYR A 55 9.00 -39.98 12.89
C TYR A 55 8.38 -40.56 14.17
N LEU A 56 7.80 -39.70 15.01
CA LEU A 56 7.08 -40.12 16.21
C LEU A 56 5.57 -39.99 16.02
N SER A 57 5.07 -38.76 15.95
CA SER A 57 3.64 -38.46 15.79
C SER A 57 3.43 -37.02 15.31
N GLY A 58 2.41 -36.81 14.47
CA GLY A 58 2.01 -35.48 13.98
C GLY A 58 3.17 -34.78 13.26
N HIS A 59 3.70 -33.73 13.88
CA HIS A 59 4.84 -32.96 13.37
C HIS A 59 6.07 -33.08 14.27
N HIS A 60 6.17 -34.15 15.05
CA HIS A 60 7.27 -34.41 15.99
C HIS A 60 8.17 -35.54 15.51
N PHE A 61 9.47 -35.25 15.56
CA PHE A 61 10.55 -36.09 15.05
C PHE A 61 11.63 -36.25 16.11
N GLN A 62 12.28 -37.41 16.11
CA GLN A 62 13.40 -37.70 16.99
C GLN A 62 14.67 -37.84 16.16
N LEU A 63 15.66 -37.00 16.46
CA LEU A 63 17.01 -37.18 15.98
C LEU A 63 17.68 -38.30 16.79
N GLN A 64 18.20 -39.31 16.11
CA GLN A 64 18.89 -40.43 16.73
C GLN A 64 20.35 -40.48 16.28
N LYS A 65 21.24 -40.86 17.20
CA LYS A 65 22.65 -41.14 16.92
C LYS A 65 22.94 -42.59 17.24
N LYS A 66 23.30 -43.39 16.22
CA LYS A 66 23.52 -44.85 16.36
C LYS A 66 22.30 -45.54 16.98
N GLY A 67 21.09 -45.16 16.55
CA GLY A 67 19.81 -45.68 17.05
C GLY A 67 19.43 -45.23 18.47
N LYS A 68 20.21 -44.36 19.11
CA LYS A 68 19.87 -43.79 20.43
C LYS A 68 19.24 -42.41 20.28
N PRO A 69 18.12 -42.13 20.99
CA PRO A 69 17.54 -40.79 21.05
C PRO A 69 18.57 -39.73 21.44
N CYS A 70 18.66 -38.66 20.67
CA CYS A 70 19.50 -37.50 20.99
C CYS A 70 18.67 -36.25 21.23
N LEU A 71 17.70 -35.99 20.35
CA LEU A 71 16.94 -34.76 20.35
C LEU A 71 15.50 -35.01 19.88
N LEU A 72 14.54 -34.32 20.49
CA LEU A 72 13.17 -34.26 20.02
C LEU A 72 12.93 -32.88 19.40
N PHE A 73 12.41 -32.83 18.19
CA PHE A 73 12.13 -31.57 17.50
C PHE A 73 10.80 -31.63 16.74
N SER A 74 10.27 -30.47 16.38
CA SER A 74 9.06 -30.34 15.58
C SER A 74 9.34 -29.65 14.26
N SER A 75 8.78 -30.19 13.18
CA SER A 75 8.80 -29.59 11.83
C SER A 75 7.40 -29.64 11.25
N PRO A 76 6.60 -28.56 11.39
CA PRO A 76 5.28 -28.47 10.78
C PRO A 76 5.36 -28.39 9.26
N SER A 77 6.44 -27.85 8.68
CA SER A 77 6.66 -27.91 7.24
C SER A 77 7.36 -29.21 6.84
N THR A 78 6.73 -29.96 5.93
CA THR A 78 7.33 -31.15 5.33
C THR A 78 8.52 -30.76 4.45
N ARG A 79 8.46 -29.61 3.77
CA ARG A 79 9.58 -29.11 2.96
C ARG A 79 10.83 -28.83 3.77
N LEU A 80 10.70 -28.17 4.92
CA LEU A 80 11.85 -27.91 5.81
C LEU A 80 12.47 -29.22 6.32
N LEU A 81 11.63 -30.21 6.65
CA LEU A 81 12.12 -31.54 7.03
C LEU A 81 12.86 -32.23 5.86
N SER A 82 12.28 -32.25 4.66
CA SER A 82 12.91 -32.87 3.50
C SER A 82 14.21 -32.19 3.10
N LYS A 83 14.33 -30.86 3.31
CA LYS A 83 15.60 -30.13 3.15
C LYS A 83 16.65 -30.61 4.14
N LEU A 84 16.30 -30.78 5.41
CA LEU A 84 17.20 -31.33 6.43
C LEU A 84 17.63 -32.77 6.09
N GLU A 85 16.68 -33.63 5.72
CA GLU A 85 16.96 -35.03 5.37
C GLU A 85 17.89 -35.12 4.16
N THR A 86 17.62 -34.34 3.11
CA THR A 86 18.47 -34.29 1.90
C THR A 86 19.88 -33.82 2.25
N ALA A 87 20.00 -32.80 3.11
CA ALA A 87 21.30 -32.27 3.52
C ALA A 87 22.10 -33.28 4.35
N LEU A 88 21.44 -33.98 5.27
CA LEU A 88 22.07 -35.05 6.05
C LEU A 88 22.51 -36.21 5.16
N GLN A 89 21.69 -36.61 4.19
CA GLN A 89 22.04 -37.65 3.23
C GLN A 89 23.27 -37.26 2.40
N LEU A 90 23.26 -36.06 1.81
CA LEU A 90 24.38 -35.56 1.02
C LEU A 90 25.65 -35.45 1.86
N ALA A 91 25.55 -34.96 3.09
CA ALA A 91 26.67 -34.86 4.02
C ALA A 91 27.26 -36.25 4.39
N CYS A 92 26.43 -37.30 4.47
CA CYS A 92 26.91 -38.67 4.66
C CYS A 92 27.70 -39.18 3.46
N GLU A 93 27.27 -38.85 2.23
CA GLU A 93 27.86 -39.37 0.99
C GLU A 93 29.22 -38.73 0.67
N SER A 94 29.44 -37.45 1.02
CA SER A 94 30.70 -36.77 0.72
C SER A 94 30.99 -35.60 1.67
N VAL A 95 32.28 -35.39 1.95
CA VAL A 95 32.78 -34.27 2.77
C VAL A 95 32.58 -32.91 2.08
N ASN A 96 32.54 -32.92 0.74
CA ASN A 96 32.42 -31.73 -0.09
C ASN A 96 31.03 -31.59 -0.73
N SER A 97 30.02 -32.24 -0.16
CA SER A 97 28.67 -32.21 -0.71
C SER A 97 28.08 -30.82 -0.58
N THR A 98 27.83 -30.18 -1.71
CA THR A 98 27.02 -28.97 -1.79
C THR A 98 25.57 -29.37 -2.01
N LEU A 99 24.63 -28.65 -1.38
CA LEU A 99 23.24 -28.77 -1.78
C LEU A 99 23.13 -28.43 -3.28
N PRO A 100 22.21 -29.08 -4.00
CA PRO A 100 21.89 -28.66 -5.36
C PRO A 100 21.56 -27.17 -5.35
N PRO A 101 22.10 -26.38 -6.29
CA PRO A 101 21.76 -24.96 -6.37
C PRO A 101 20.24 -24.85 -6.57
N THR A 102 19.56 -24.20 -5.63
CA THR A 102 18.16 -23.81 -5.80
C THR A 102 18.11 -22.46 -6.50
N SER A 103 17.16 -22.29 -7.42
CA SER A 103 16.92 -20.97 -7.99
C SER A 103 16.36 -20.03 -6.92
N ASP A 104 16.65 -18.72 -7.02
CA ASP A 104 16.10 -17.74 -6.10
C ASP A 104 14.56 -17.81 -6.07
N TRP A 105 13.95 -18.05 -7.24
CA TRP A 105 12.51 -18.30 -7.37
C TRP A 105 12.02 -19.47 -6.52
N ALA A 106 12.68 -20.64 -6.58
CA ALA A 106 12.30 -21.79 -5.77
C ALA A 106 12.39 -21.48 -4.27
N ASN A 107 13.41 -20.73 -3.86
CA ASN A 107 13.58 -20.30 -2.48
C ASN A 107 12.45 -19.35 -2.03
N LEU A 108 12.03 -18.40 -2.88
CA LEU A 108 10.90 -17.52 -2.62
C LEU A 108 9.59 -18.30 -2.42
N ILE A 109 9.32 -19.28 -3.28
CA ILE A 109 8.12 -20.13 -3.21
C ILE A 109 8.16 -21.08 -2.00
N ASP A 110 9.34 -21.56 -1.63
CA ASP A 110 9.51 -22.40 -0.44
C ASP A 110 9.16 -21.67 0.85
N VAL A 111 9.45 -20.36 0.95
CA VAL A 111 9.04 -19.54 2.11
C VAL A 111 7.51 -19.48 2.23
N ALA A 112 6.82 -19.15 1.13
CA ALA A 112 5.35 -19.13 1.11
C ALA A 112 4.76 -20.50 1.44
N SER A 113 5.32 -21.56 0.85
CA SER A 113 4.89 -22.94 1.10
C SER A 113 5.09 -23.35 2.56
N ALA A 114 6.22 -22.99 3.18
CA ALA A 114 6.50 -23.29 4.57
C ALA A 114 5.52 -22.58 5.52
N ILE A 115 5.12 -21.34 5.23
CA ILE A 115 4.10 -20.61 6.00
C ILE A 115 2.75 -21.33 5.92
N VAL A 116 2.30 -21.67 4.70
CA VAL A 116 1.01 -22.34 4.47
C VAL A 116 0.97 -23.73 5.10
N GLU A 117 2.03 -24.53 4.91
CA GLU A 117 2.15 -25.85 5.54
C GLU A 117 2.13 -25.75 7.06
N THR A 118 2.86 -24.79 7.63
CA THR A 118 2.94 -24.61 9.09
C THR A 118 1.58 -24.24 9.67
N GLU A 119 0.86 -23.29 9.05
CA GLU A 119 -0.48 -22.91 9.53
C GLU A 119 -1.50 -24.05 9.37
N SER A 120 -1.45 -24.78 8.25
CA SER A 120 -2.35 -25.93 8.04
C SER A 120 -2.12 -27.04 9.07
N ASN A 121 -0.87 -27.26 9.48
CA ASN A 121 -0.47 -28.35 10.35
C ASN A 121 -0.51 -27.98 11.84
N GLN A 122 -0.31 -26.71 12.16
CA GLN A 122 -0.37 -26.17 13.52
C GLN A 122 -1.14 -24.84 13.50
N PRO A 123 -2.47 -24.87 13.23
CA PRO A 123 -3.27 -23.66 13.21
C PRO A 123 -3.25 -23.00 14.58
N LEU A 124 -3.11 -21.68 14.60
CA LEU A 124 -3.22 -20.93 15.85
C LEU A 124 -4.68 -20.99 16.34
N ALA A 125 -4.95 -21.87 17.31
CA ALA A 125 -6.28 -22.20 17.83
C ALA A 125 -7.10 -21.03 18.40
N ALA A 126 -6.55 -19.80 18.42
CA ALA A 126 -7.12 -18.62 19.04
C ALA A 126 -7.31 -17.42 18.07
N ILE A 127 -7.11 -17.58 16.77
CA ILE A 127 -7.28 -16.49 15.79
C ILE A 127 -8.56 -16.75 14.98
N PRO A 128 -9.69 -16.10 15.31
CA PRO A 128 -10.83 -16.08 14.41
C PRO A 128 -10.37 -15.54 13.05
N SER A 129 -10.76 -16.19 11.94
CA SER A 129 -10.54 -15.61 10.62
C SER A 129 -11.35 -14.31 10.54
N GLN A 130 -10.66 -13.19 10.70
CA GLN A 130 -11.24 -11.84 10.58
C GLN A 130 -11.22 -11.37 9.13
N CYS A 131 -10.39 -12.00 8.30
CA CYS A 131 -10.35 -11.78 6.86
C CYS A 131 -11.33 -12.73 6.16
N HIS A 132 -12.22 -12.17 5.33
CA HIS A 132 -13.13 -12.92 4.47
C HIS A 132 -12.60 -13.08 3.04
N TYR A 133 -11.48 -12.44 2.71
CA TYR A 133 -10.88 -12.49 1.38
C TYR A 133 -10.33 -13.87 1.05
N THR A 134 -10.61 -14.30 -0.17
CA THR A 134 -10.09 -15.52 -0.77
C THR A 134 -8.88 -15.23 -1.64
N VAL A 135 -8.19 -16.28 -2.06
CA VAL A 135 -7.09 -16.16 -3.04
C VAL A 135 -7.60 -15.60 -4.37
N ASP A 136 -8.82 -15.96 -4.77
CA ASP A 136 -9.40 -15.54 -6.04
C ASP A 136 -9.72 -14.04 -6.03
N ASP A 137 -10.21 -13.51 -4.90
CA ASP A 137 -10.43 -12.06 -4.72
C ASP A 137 -9.10 -11.30 -4.86
N MET A 138 -8.03 -11.82 -4.24
CA MET A 138 -6.70 -11.22 -4.32
C MET A 138 -6.10 -11.28 -5.73
N LEU A 139 -6.32 -12.38 -6.47
CA LEU A 139 -5.93 -12.49 -7.87
C LEU A 139 -6.70 -11.51 -8.75
N GLY A 140 -8.01 -11.37 -8.52
CA GLY A 140 -8.85 -10.37 -9.17
C GLY A 140 -8.30 -8.96 -8.96
N TYR A 141 -7.94 -8.62 -7.72
CA TYR A 141 -7.35 -7.34 -7.38
C TYR A 141 -5.98 -7.11 -8.04
N LEU A 142 -5.07 -8.09 -8.02
CA LEU A 142 -3.75 -7.97 -8.66
C LEU A 142 -3.85 -7.81 -10.18
N ASN A 143 -4.73 -8.57 -10.83
CA ASN A 143 -4.99 -8.44 -12.27
C ASN A 143 -5.50 -7.04 -12.60
N GLN A 144 -6.45 -6.53 -11.82
CA GLN A 144 -6.94 -5.16 -11.95
C GLN A 144 -5.82 -4.13 -11.80
N MET A 145 -5.01 -4.21 -10.73
CA MET A 145 -3.86 -3.32 -10.57
C MET A 145 -2.89 -3.39 -11.76
N SER A 146 -2.70 -4.59 -12.33
CA SER A 146 -1.86 -4.80 -13.50
C SER A 146 -2.39 -4.13 -14.77
N GLU A 147 -3.70 -4.21 -15.01
CA GLU A 147 -4.35 -3.56 -16.15
C GLU A 147 -4.18 -2.04 -16.09
N ILE A 148 -4.43 -1.42 -14.93
CA ILE A 148 -4.25 0.03 -14.77
C ILE A 148 -2.81 0.42 -15.00
N PHE A 149 -1.89 -0.30 -14.37
CA PHE A 149 -0.48 0.06 -14.45
C PHE A 149 0.01 -0.02 -15.89
N ALA A 150 -0.39 -1.05 -16.65
CA ALA A 150 -0.13 -1.14 -18.08
C ALA A 150 -0.75 0.03 -18.85
N ALA A 151 -2.04 0.32 -18.64
CA ALA A 151 -2.75 1.43 -19.26
C ALA A 151 -2.08 2.79 -19.01
N LEU A 152 -1.65 3.06 -17.77
CA LEU A 152 -0.97 4.30 -17.42
C LEU A 152 0.39 4.40 -18.10
N LEU A 153 1.16 3.31 -18.15
CA LEU A 153 2.45 3.30 -18.81
C LEU A 153 2.35 3.44 -20.33
N GLU A 154 1.29 2.93 -20.94
CA GLU A 154 1.04 3.08 -22.38
C GLU A 154 0.65 4.53 -22.74
N ASN A 155 -0.15 5.19 -21.90
CA ASN A 155 -0.70 6.51 -22.20
C ASN A 155 0.09 7.69 -21.63
N CYS A 156 0.90 7.47 -20.59
CA CYS A 156 1.64 8.55 -19.91
C CYS A 156 3.13 8.50 -20.24
N THR A 157 3.58 9.37 -21.14
CA THR A 157 5.00 9.48 -21.54
C THR A 157 5.80 10.52 -20.74
N SER A 158 5.12 11.33 -19.91
CA SER A 158 5.71 12.41 -19.12
C SER A 158 5.02 12.56 -17.76
N THR A 159 5.74 13.10 -16.77
CA THR A 159 5.18 13.40 -15.43
C THR A 159 3.95 14.29 -15.54
N GLU A 160 3.98 15.26 -16.45
CA GLU A 160 2.86 16.15 -16.74
C GLU A 160 1.67 15.38 -17.30
N GLY A 161 1.90 14.47 -18.25
CA GLY A 161 0.84 13.63 -18.82
C GLY A 161 0.18 12.73 -17.77
N LEU A 162 0.98 12.11 -16.90
CA LEU A 162 0.46 11.32 -15.78
C LEU A 162 -0.39 12.19 -14.84
N TYR A 163 0.13 13.35 -14.45
CA TYR A 163 -0.57 14.24 -13.54
C TYR A 163 -1.86 14.83 -14.14
N ASP A 164 -1.86 15.18 -15.42
CA ASP A 164 -3.07 15.62 -16.13
C ASP A 164 -4.11 14.50 -16.17
N GLY A 165 -3.70 13.26 -16.49
CA GLY A 165 -4.59 12.09 -16.45
C GLY A 165 -5.21 11.87 -15.06
N LEU A 166 -4.43 12.05 -13.98
CA LEU A 166 -4.96 11.98 -12.61
C LEU A 166 -5.95 13.12 -12.31
N LEU A 167 -5.69 14.34 -12.78
CA LEU A 167 -6.62 15.46 -12.64
C LEU A 167 -7.95 15.20 -13.38
N ASP A 168 -7.91 14.48 -14.48
CA ASP A 168 -9.08 14.14 -15.29
C ASP A 168 -9.94 13.11 -14.58
N MET A 169 -9.28 12.10 -14.01
CA MET A 169 -9.94 11.11 -13.14
C MET A 169 -10.59 11.75 -11.93
N GLU A 170 -9.95 12.73 -11.30
CA GLU A 170 -10.53 13.46 -10.18
C GLU A 170 -11.73 14.31 -10.60
N ALA A 171 -11.61 15.03 -11.71
CA ALA A 171 -12.71 15.84 -12.22
C ALA A 171 -13.94 14.98 -12.55
N GLU A 172 -13.74 13.82 -13.17
CA GLU A 172 -14.82 12.88 -13.47
C GLU A 172 -15.46 12.32 -12.19
N PHE A 173 -14.64 11.97 -11.19
CA PHE A 173 -15.12 11.52 -9.88
C PHE A 173 -16.02 12.56 -9.21
N VAL A 174 -15.59 13.81 -9.22
CA VAL A 174 -16.35 14.92 -8.63
C VAL A 174 -17.68 15.12 -9.37
N MET A 175 -17.69 15.02 -10.70
CA MET A 175 -18.91 15.15 -11.52
C MET A 175 -19.93 14.04 -11.26
N ILE A 176 -19.47 12.79 -11.14
CA ILE A 176 -20.35 11.64 -10.87
C ILE A 176 -20.86 11.69 -9.43
N SER A 177 -19.98 12.01 -8.48
CA SER A 177 -20.37 12.19 -7.07
C SER A 177 -21.40 13.31 -6.90
N ALA A 178 -21.28 14.40 -7.68
CA ALA A 178 -22.27 15.46 -7.71
C ALA A 178 -23.64 14.97 -8.15
N SER A 179 -23.68 14.19 -9.24
CA SER A 179 -24.92 13.63 -9.77
C SER A 179 -25.61 12.71 -8.76
N ASN A 180 -24.85 11.80 -8.13
CA ASN A 180 -25.38 10.85 -7.15
C ASN A 180 -25.91 11.55 -5.88
N VAL A 181 -25.21 12.59 -5.39
CA VAL A 181 -25.64 13.38 -4.23
C VAL A 181 -26.91 14.17 -4.54
N LEU A 182 -27.03 14.72 -5.76
CA LEU A 182 -28.25 15.40 -6.18
C LEU A 182 -29.45 14.44 -6.25
N GLU A 183 -29.25 13.20 -6.71
CA GLU A 183 -30.30 12.17 -6.74
C GLU A 183 -30.72 11.70 -5.34
N THR A 184 -29.81 11.63 -4.36
CA THR A 184 -30.15 11.20 -2.98
C THR A 184 -30.77 12.31 -2.13
N LEU A 185 -30.51 13.59 -2.46
CA LEU A 185 -31.04 14.74 -1.71
C LEU A 185 -32.51 15.05 -2.03
N ASP A 186 -33.09 14.49 -3.11
CA ASP A 186 -34.50 14.70 -3.46
C ASP A 186 -35.48 14.01 -2.47
N ASP A 187 -35.01 13.06 -1.65
CA ASP A 187 -35.86 12.32 -0.70
C ASP A 187 -35.81 12.80 0.76
N HIS A 188 -34.81 13.58 1.18
CA HIS A 188 -34.61 13.96 2.59
C HIS A 188 -34.31 15.46 2.78
N SER A 189 -35.33 16.29 2.64
CA SER A 189 -35.29 17.71 3.04
C SER A 189 -35.35 17.86 4.56
N ASP A 190 -34.28 18.33 5.20
CA ASP A 190 -34.32 19.44 6.18
C ASP A 190 -32.97 19.76 6.85
N ASP A 191 -31.96 18.88 6.79
CA ASP A 191 -30.61 19.13 7.36
C ASP A 191 -29.51 19.18 6.28
N VAL A 192 -29.74 19.98 5.23
CA VAL A 192 -28.84 20.09 4.07
C VAL A 192 -27.55 20.80 4.48
N ILE A 193 -26.46 20.03 4.60
CA ILE A 193 -25.09 20.55 4.46
C ILE A 193 -25.09 21.33 3.14
N PRO A 194 -24.77 22.64 3.13
CA PRO A 194 -24.81 23.41 1.90
C PRO A 194 -23.90 22.70 0.89
N VAL A 195 -24.49 22.26 -0.22
CA VAL A 195 -23.80 21.72 -1.39
C VAL A 195 -22.90 22.83 -1.91
N CYS A 196 -21.74 22.97 -1.28
CA CYS A 196 -20.73 23.92 -1.68
C CYS A 196 -20.22 23.44 -3.03
N ASN A 197 -20.18 24.35 -4.01
CA ASN A 197 -19.69 24.14 -5.37
C ASN A 197 -18.70 22.98 -5.48
N LEU A 198 -19.16 21.88 -6.09
CA LEU A 198 -18.37 20.69 -6.39
C LEU A 198 -17.35 21.05 -7.49
N THR A 199 -16.31 21.76 -7.09
CA THR A 199 -15.21 22.19 -7.95
C THR A 199 -14.10 21.15 -7.86
N SER A 200 -13.67 20.66 -9.01
CA SER A 200 -12.55 19.73 -9.14
C SER A 200 -11.22 20.42 -8.82
N LEU A 201 -10.22 19.64 -8.42
CA LEU A 201 -8.85 20.11 -8.30
C LEU A 201 -8.35 20.69 -9.62
N ARG A 202 -8.72 20.09 -10.75
CA ARG A 202 -8.38 20.59 -12.08
C ARG A 202 -8.85 22.04 -12.26
N GLU A 203 -10.10 22.33 -11.92
CA GLU A 203 -10.68 23.68 -12.04
C GLU A 203 -10.12 24.67 -11.01
N ILE A 204 -9.71 24.20 -9.83
CA ILE A 204 -9.08 25.06 -8.82
C ILE A 204 -7.65 25.44 -9.22
N LEU A 205 -6.89 24.48 -9.74
CA LEU A 205 -5.46 24.62 -9.97
C LEU A 205 -5.13 25.22 -11.35
N ASN A 206 -6.02 25.13 -12.34
CA ASN A 206 -5.74 25.57 -13.71
C ASN A 206 -5.65 27.10 -13.90
N HIS A 207 -5.92 27.91 -12.88
CA HIS A 207 -5.81 29.37 -12.97
C HIS A 207 -4.96 29.96 -11.85
N CYS A 208 -4.25 31.05 -12.18
CA CYS A 208 -3.55 31.85 -11.20
C CYS A 208 -4.57 32.47 -10.23
N PRO A 209 -4.46 32.23 -8.92
CA PRO A 209 -5.38 32.79 -7.93
C PRO A 209 -5.31 34.32 -7.77
N HIS A 210 -4.38 35.02 -8.45
CA HIS A 210 -4.28 36.49 -8.44
C HIS A 210 -4.90 37.13 -9.68
N CYS A 211 -4.43 36.74 -10.86
CA CYS A 211 -4.82 37.38 -12.12
C CYS A 211 -5.71 36.49 -13.00
N HIS A 212 -6.07 35.29 -12.51
CA HIS A 212 -6.86 34.29 -13.22
C HIS A 212 -6.27 33.89 -14.58
N ASP A 213 -4.95 34.05 -14.77
CA ASP A 213 -4.27 33.59 -15.96
C ASP A 213 -4.13 32.06 -15.92
N PRO A 214 -4.34 31.34 -17.03
CA PRO A 214 -4.17 29.89 -17.05
C PRO A 214 -2.77 29.46 -16.61
N LEU A 215 -2.71 28.44 -15.77
CA LEU A 215 -1.46 27.79 -15.35
C LEU A 215 -1.21 26.55 -16.21
N THR A 216 0.06 26.24 -16.45
CA THR A 216 0.42 25.00 -17.16
C THR A 216 0.29 23.79 -16.24
N THR A 217 0.14 22.58 -16.79
CA THR A 217 0.12 21.33 -16.01
C THR A 217 1.37 21.17 -15.13
N LEU A 218 2.53 21.58 -15.64
CA LEU A 218 3.77 21.60 -14.86
C LEU A 218 3.70 22.57 -13.66
N ASP A 219 3.11 23.75 -13.85
CA ASP A 219 2.91 24.72 -12.75
C ASP A 219 1.95 24.14 -11.70
N MET A 220 0.86 23.51 -12.13
CA MET A 220 -0.10 22.83 -11.25
C MET A 220 0.57 21.70 -10.47
N TYR A 221 1.34 20.85 -11.14
CA TYR A 221 2.09 19.74 -10.54
C TYR A 221 3.12 20.23 -9.52
N SER A 222 3.91 21.22 -9.89
CA SER A 222 4.96 21.78 -9.03
C SER A 222 4.36 22.37 -7.75
N MET A 223 3.25 23.08 -7.87
CA MET A 223 2.57 23.69 -6.74
C MET A 223 1.83 22.68 -5.86
N HIS A 224 1.12 21.74 -6.49
CA HIS A 224 0.26 20.78 -5.80
C HIS A 224 1.06 19.61 -5.22
N VAL A 225 1.76 18.90 -6.10
CA VAL A 225 2.46 17.68 -5.76
C VAL A 225 3.82 18.00 -5.20
N GLN A 226 4.64 18.88 -5.79
CA GLN A 226 6.01 19.12 -5.27
C GLN A 226 6.08 20.17 -4.15
N ALA A 227 4.96 20.81 -3.81
CA ALA A 227 4.89 21.93 -2.87
C ALA A 227 5.91 23.04 -3.16
N MET A 228 6.23 23.28 -4.45
CA MET A 228 7.19 24.26 -4.90
C MET A 228 6.57 25.64 -5.14
N TYR A 229 7.43 26.67 -5.09
CA TYR A 229 7.06 28.04 -5.46
C TYR A 229 6.98 28.18 -6.98
N ILE A 230 5.82 28.52 -7.51
CA ILE A 230 5.65 28.92 -8.92
C ILE A 230 5.51 30.44 -9.04
N VAL A 231 6.03 31.03 -10.11
CA VAL A 231 5.89 32.46 -10.42
C VAL A 231 4.95 32.61 -11.61
N CYS A 232 3.82 33.30 -11.41
CA CYS A 232 2.88 33.50 -12.51
C CYS A 232 3.52 34.35 -13.62
N ARG A 233 3.52 33.84 -14.86
CA ARG A 233 4.14 34.49 -16.02
C ARG A 233 3.54 35.87 -16.33
N LYS A 234 2.28 36.11 -15.95
CA LYS A 234 1.56 37.36 -16.22
C LYS A 234 1.68 38.41 -15.12
N CYS A 235 1.45 38.04 -13.86
CA CYS A 235 1.47 39.02 -12.75
C CYS A 235 2.78 39.04 -11.96
N GLY A 236 3.68 38.06 -12.16
CA GLY A 236 4.94 37.95 -11.43
C GLY A 236 4.81 37.58 -9.95
N ASP A 237 3.60 37.26 -9.47
CA ASP A 237 3.39 36.84 -8.08
C ASP A 237 3.94 35.42 -7.87
N SER A 238 4.83 35.26 -6.90
CA SER A 238 5.45 33.98 -6.51
C SER A 238 4.63 33.28 -5.42
N ARG A 239 4.28 32.00 -5.56
CA ARG A 239 3.43 31.25 -4.60
C ARG A 239 3.86 29.81 -4.40
N SER A 240 3.98 29.37 -3.14
CA SER A 240 4.35 28.00 -2.73
C SER A 240 3.25 27.11 -2.19
N ASP A 241 2.13 27.68 -1.76
CA ASP A 241 1.32 26.98 -0.77
C ASP A 241 -0.11 26.82 -1.27
N THR A 242 -0.46 25.57 -1.59
CA THR A 242 -1.83 25.10 -1.81
C THR A 242 -2.77 25.57 -0.70
N LYS A 243 -2.28 25.74 0.53
CA LYS A 243 -3.02 26.24 1.71
C LYS A 243 -3.74 27.59 1.52
N ARG A 244 -3.44 28.39 0.49
CA ARG A 244 -4.14 29.66 0.21
C ARG A 244 -5.31 29.57 -0.76
N PHE A 245 -5.50 28.46 -1.48
CA PHE A 245 -6.66 28.32 -2.38
C PHE A 245 -7.99 28.19 -1.61
N ASN A 246 -7.95 27.64 -0.39
CA ASN A 246 -9.15 27.41 0.44
C ASN A 246 -9.68 28.62 1.23
N CYS A 247 -9.06 29.80 1.14
CA CYS A 247 -9.49 30.95 1.93
C CYS A 247 -9.55 32.25 1.12
N LYS A 248 -10.73 32.56 0.57
CA LYS A 248 -11.07 33.89 0.03
C LYS A 248 -10.78 35.04 1.02
N HIS A 249 -10.70 34.75 2.34
CA HIS A 249 -10.38 35.72 3.39
C HIS A 249 -8.86 35.87 3.70
N CYS A 250 -8.02 34.87 3.45
CA CYS A 250 -6.59 34.94 3.78
C CYS A 250 -5.79 35.84 2.81
N VAL A 251 -6.33 36.12 1.62
CA VAL A 251 -5.73 37.08 0.68
C VAL A 251 -5.69 38.51 1.26
N LYS A 252 -6.60 38.84 2.20
CA LYS A 252 -6.60 40.13 2.92
C LYS A 252 -5.68 40.17 4.15
N HIS A 253 -5.17 39.03 4.63
CA HIS A 253 -4.38 38.96 5.87
C HIS A 253 -2.86 39.21 5.69
N LYS A 254 -2.43 39.75 4.54
CA LYS A 254 -1.03 40.16 4.30
C LYS A 254 -0.56 41.31 5.20
N GLU A 255 -1.47 41.97 5.94
CA GLU A 255 -1.15 43.12 6.81
C GLU A 255 -0.93 42.78 8.29
N MET A 256 -0.99 41.51 8.72
CA MET A 256 -0.88 41.14 10.15
C MET A 256 0.33 40.25 10.52
N GLN A 257 1.38 40.22 9.70
CA GLN A 257 2.71 39.83 10.21
C GLN A 257 3.33 41.03 10.94
N TYR A 258 2.83 41.32 12.14
CA TYR A 258 3.44 42.31 13.01
C TYR A 258 4.83 41.83 13.47
N SER A 259 5.81 42.73 13.34
CA SER A 259 7.21 42.58 13.73
C SER A 259 7.38 42.07 15.15
N ASN A 260 8.25 41.06 15.29
CA ASN A 260 8.57 40.31 16.50
C ASN A 260 9.31 41.10 17.60
N SER A 261 9.34 42.44 17.55
CA SER A 261 10.27 43.26 18.34
C SER A 261 9.65 44.09 19.48
N GLN A 262 8.32 44.12 19.67
CA GLN A 262 7.69 45.02 20.66
C GLN A 262 6.96 44.37 21.84
N TRP A 263 6.84 43.04 21.92
CA TRP A 263 5.96 42.39 22.91
C TRP A 263 6.67 41.65 24.06
N GLN A 264 7.97 41.86 24.28
CA GLN A 264 8.76 41.13 25.29
C GLN A 264 8.63 41.63 26.74
N LYS A 265 7.56 42.34 27.12
CA LYS A 265 7.40 42.79 28.51
C LYS A 265 5.97 42.58 29.02
N GLN A 266 5.63 41.36 29.45
CA GLN A 266 4.69 41.08 30.56
C GLN A 266 4.51 39.56 30.82
N PRO A 267 4.14 39.15 32.06
CA PRO A 267 4.15 37.75 32.51
C PRO A 267 2.87 36.94 32.18
N MET A 268 2.32 37.10 30.96
CA MET A 268 1.14 36.35 30.46
C MET A 268 1.50 35.24 29.44
N LEU A 269 2.74 34.72 29.47
CA LEU A 269 3.27 33.86 28.41
C LEU A 269 2.57 32.50 28.24
N GLN A 270 2.09 31.86 29.32
CA GLN A 270 1.51 30.51 29.22
C GLN A 270 0.11 30.53 28.58
N ASP A 271 -0.76 31.47 28.94
CA ASP A 271 -2.09 31.60 28.34
C ASP A 271 -2.03 32.07 26.88
N GLN A 272 -1.05 32.94 26.56
CA GLN A 272 -0.81 33.37 25.18
C GLN A 272 -0.23 32.25 24.31
N GLN A 273 0.65 31.39 24.85
CA GLN A 273 1.13 30.20 24.14
C GLN A 273 0.02 29.17 23.95
N ALA A 274 -0.81 28.91 24.96
CA ALA A 274 -1.95 28.02 24.85
C ALA A 274 -2.98 28.53 23.82
N MET A 275 -3.24 29.84 23.80
CA MET A 275 -4.12 30.47 22.80
C MET A 275 -3.50 30.44 21.39
N ARG A 276 -2.20 30.66 21.26
CA ARG A 276 -1.46 30.50 20.00
C ARG A 276 -1.51 29.06 19.49
N CYS A 277 -1.32 28.07 20.37
CA CYS A 277 -1.49 26.66 20.01
C CYS A 277 -2.92 26.39 19.54
N LYS A 278 -3.95 26.80 20.30
CA LYS A 278 -5.36 26.63 19.90
C LYS A 278 -5.68 27.30 18.57
N LEU A 279 -5.20 28.52 18.35
CA LEU A 279 -5.38 29.27 17.11
C LEU A 279 -4.64 28.60 15.95
N ASN A 280 -3.38 28.19 16.13
CA ASN A 280 -2.61 27.49 15.11
C ASN A 280 -3.21 26.11 14.79
N THR A 281 -3.75 25.40 15.78
CA THR A 281 -4.49 24.14 15.58
C THR A 281 -5.78 24.38 14.80
N ALA A 282 -6.53 25.44 15.13
CA ALA A 282 -7.74 25.82 14.39
C ALA A 282 -7.42 26.27 12.95
N LEU A 283 -6.40 27.10 12.77
CA LEU A 283 -5.89 27.52 11.46
C LEU A 283 -5.33 26.35 10.67
N ALA A 284 -4.62 25.40 11.29
CA ALA A 284 -4.19 24.17 10.62
C ALA A 284 -5.41 23.35 10.15
N LYS A 285 -6.45 23.24 10.98
CA LYS A 285 -7.70 22.53 10.62
C LYS A 285 -8.46 23.18 9.47
N TYR A 286 -8.37 24.50 9.29
CA TYR A 286 -9.08 25.23 8.23
C TYR A 286 -8.22 25.49 6.99
N CYS A 287 -6.94 25.84 7.15
CA CYS A 287 -6.01 26.19 6.08
C CYS A 287 -5.27 24.99 5.50
N ASN A 288 -5.19 23.85 6.21
CA ASN A 288 -4.65 22.60 5.67
C ASN A 288 -5.77 21.64 5.24
N ARG A 289 -6.97 22.14 4.96
CA ARG A 289 -7.98 21.30 4.31
C ARG A 289 -7.49 20.89 2.91
N PRO A 290 -7.83 19.68 2.45
CA PRO A 290 -7.70 19.28 1.05
C PRO A 290 -8.14 20.40 0.12
N LEU A 291 -7.40 20.58 -0.97
CA LEU A 291 -7.94 21.32 -2.09
C LEU A 291 -9.05 20.50 -2.74
N GLY A 292 -10.04 21.18 -3.33
CA GLY A 292 -11.18 20.51 -3.93
C GLY A 292 -12.34 20.32 -2.96
N THR A 293 -13.35 19.61 -3.45
CA THR A 293 -14.60 19.38 -2.71
C THR A 293 -14.54 18.15 -1.81
N LEU A 294 -13.56 17.28 -2.07
CA LEU A 294 -13.37 16.05 -1.33
C LEU A 294 -12.75 16.35 0.05
N GLY A 295 -13.14 15.56 1.05
CA GLY A 295 -12.54 15.59 2.39
C GLY A 295 -11.08 15.10 2.43
N PHE A 296 -10.52 14.76 1.27
CA PHE A 296 -9.16 14.29 1.07
C PHE A 296 -8.64 14.71 -0.32
N ASP A 297 -7.35 14.54 -0.57
CA ASP A 297 -6.66 14.87 -1.81
C ASP A 297 -6.58 13.61 -2.64
N PHE A 298 -7.51 13.51 -3.59
CA PHE A 298 -7.69 12.30 -4.36
C PHE A 298 -6.48 12.01 -5.25
N ILE A 299 -5.82 13.04 -5.77
CA ILE A 299 -4.63 12.89 -6.62
C ILE A 299 -3.49 12.27 -5.83
N LEU A 300 -3.15 12.82 -4.66
CA LEU A 300 -2.08 12.25 -3.86
C LEU A 300 -2.39 10.83 -3.39
N THR A 301 -3.66 10.52 -3.10
CA THR A 301 -4.09 9.15 -2.81
C THR A 301 -3.85 8.21 -4.00
N MET A 302 -4.25 8.61 -5.22
CA MET A 302 -3.98 7.84 -6.43
C MET A 302 -2.48 7.64 -6.65
N MET A 303 -1.66 8.69 -6.47
CA MET A 303 -0.21 8.60 -6.60
C MET A 303 0.41 7.64 -5.57
N HIS A 304 -0.08 7.63 -4.32
CA HIS A 304 0.35 6.69 -3.31
C HIS A 304 0.02 5.24 -3.68
N HIS A 305 -1.18 4.99 -4.21
CA HIS A 305 -1.53 3.66 -4.71
C HIS A 305 -0.68 3.25 -5.91
N LEU A 306 -0.40 4.16 -6.83
CA LEU A 306 0.50 3.86 -7.96
C LEU A 306 1.89 3.49 -7.48
N ASN A 307 2.42 4.20 -6.47
CA ASN A 307 3.70 3.86 -5.87
C ASN A 307 3.66 2.48 -5.19
N LEU A 308 2.57 2.15 -4.50
CA LEU A 308 2.37 0.82 -3.93
C LEU A 308 2.29 -0.27 -5.02
N SER A 309 1.52 -0.03 -6.09
CA SER A 309 1.40 -0.93 -7.24
C SER A 309 2.74 -1.15 -7.94
N ASN A 310 3.61 -0.14 -8.00
CA ASN A 310 4.97 -0.25 -8.52
C ASN A 310 5.78 -1.30 -7.75
N CYS A 311 5.69 -1.32 -6.42
CA CYS A 311 6.40 -2.29 -5.59
C CYS A 311 6.03 -3.73 -5.96
N PHE A 312 4.75 -4.00 -6.23
CA PHE A 312 4.29 -5.32 -6.62
C PHE A 312 4.59 -5.65 -8.09
N HIS A 313 4.52 -4.67 -8.99
CA HIS A 313 4.79 -4.86 -10.42
C HIS A 313 6.20 -5.37 -10.72
N THR A 314 7.20 -4.95 -9.94
CA THR A 314 8.59 -5.42 -10.10
C THR A 314 8.74 -6.94 -9.97
N ASN A 315 7.77 -7.62 -9.34
CA ASN A 315 7.77 -9.07 -9.16
C ASN A 315 6.33 -9.63 -9.26
N MET A 316 5.56 -9.16 -10.23
CA MET A 316 4.13 -9.48 -10.33
C MET A 316 3.87 -10.99 -10.43
N GLU A 317 4.70 -11.72 -11.19
CA GLU A 317 4.58 -13.17 -11.33
C GLU A 317 4.63 -13.90 -9.98
N TYR A 318 5.45 -13.41 -9.04
CA TYR A 318 5.57 -13.97 -7.69
C TYR A 318 4.30 -13.69 -6.88
N TRP A 319 3.82 -12.45 -6.89
CA TRP A 319 2.62 -12.05 -6.16
C TRP A 319 1.35 -12.72 -6.69
N MET A 320 1.30 -13.08 -7.97
CA MET A 320 0.20 -13.83 -8.58
C MET A 320 0.20 -15.34 -8.28
N GLN A 321 1.19 -15.88 -7.57
CA GLN A 321 1.18 -17.28 -7.18
C GLN A 321 0.16 -17.51 -6.07
N SER A 322 -0.77 -18.46 -6.26
CA SER A 322 -1.80 -18.79 -5.26
C SER A 322 -1.20 -19.13 -3.88
N ILE A 323 -0.08 -19.84 -3.84
CA ILE A 323 0.60 -20.19 -2.57
C ILE A 323 1.17 -18.96 -1.85
N VAL A 324 1.63 -17.95 -2.60
CA VAL A 324 2.12 -16.68 -2.05
C VAL A 324 0.96 -15.90 -1.45
N LEU A 325 -0.16 -15.79 -2.16
CA LEU A 325 -1.37 -15.12 -1.66
C LEU A 325 -1.97 -15.81 -0.43
N GLN A 326 -1.98 -17.16 -0.40
CA GLN A 326 -2.37 -17.91 0.80
C GLN A 326 -1.48 -17.56 2.01
N ALA A 327 -0.16 -17.50 1.81
CA ALA A 327 0.77 -17.09 2.87
C ALA A 327 0.54 -15.63 3.31
N CYS A 328 0.23 -14.72 2.38
CA CYS A 328 -0.12 -13.33 2.69
C CYS A 328 -1.38 -13.24 3.56
N LEU A 329 -2.45 -13.98 3.21
CA LEU A 329 -3.70 -14.02 3.98
C LEU A 329 -3.49 -14.56 5.40
N ILE A 330 -2.67 -15.60 5.56
CA ILE A 330 -2.30 -16.14 6.88
C ILE A 330 -1.61 -15.06 7.71
N ARG A 331 -0.59 -14.40 7.14
CA ARG A 331 0.16 -13.35 7.83
C ARG A 331 -0.70 -12.13 8.14
N TYR A 332 -1.61 -11.75 7.26
CA TYR A 332 -2.58 -10.68 7.48
C TYR A 332 -3.50 -11.00 8.67
N ASN A 333 -4.08 -12.19 8.75
CA ASN A 333 -4.91 -12.60 9.89
C ASN A 333 -4.13 -12.58 11.22
N LYS A 334 -2.88 -13.06 11.22
CA LYS A 334 -1.98 -12.95 12.39
C LYS A 334 -1.72 -11.48 12.75
N PHE A 335 -1.51 -10.62 11.77
CA PHE A 335 -1.30 -9.19 12.01
C PHE A 335 -2.54 -8.52 12.59
N LEU A 336 -3.73 -8.80 12.06
CA LEU A 336 -4.99 -8.32 12.64
C LEU A 336 -5.13 -8.77 14.10
N HIS A 337 -4.87 -10.05 14.38
CA HIS A 337 -4.85 -10.51 15.77
C HIS A 337 -3.85 -9.74 16.62
N LEU A 338 -2.64 -9.47 16.11
CA LEU A 338 -1.64 -8.68 16.81
C LEU A 338 -2.13 -7.26 17.15
N THR A 339 -2.89 -6.61 16.25
CA THR A 339 -3.49 -5.29 16.52
C THR A 339 -4.53 -5.35 17.65
N THR A 340 -5.25 -6.47 17.78
CA THR A 340 -6.20 -6.67 18.90
C THR A 340 -5.50 -6.95 20.23
N LEU A 341 -4.35 -7.62 20.21
CA LEU A 341 -3.53 -7.87 21.41
C LEU A 341 -2.82 -6.60 21.91
N TYR A 342 -2.49 -5.68 21.00
CA TYR A 342 -1.71 -4.48 21.28
C TYR A 342 -2.34 -3.21 20.68
N PRO A 343 -3.56 -2.82 21.10
CA PRO A 343 -4.34 -1.75 20.46
C PRO A 343 -3.74 -0.34 20.60
N ASN A 344 -2.79 -0.16 21.51
CA ASN A 344 -2.11 1.13 21.74
C ASN A 344 -0.74 1.21 21.08
N GLU A 345 -0.29 0.14 20.42
CA GLU A 345 1.00 0.09 19.77
C GLU A 345 0.88 0.50 18.30
N MET A 346 1.86 1.27 17.81
CA MET A 346 2.02 1.48 16.37
C MET A 346 2.65 0.22 15.78
N LEU A 347 1.85 -0.56 15.05
CA LEU A 347 2.34 -1.75 14.34
C LEU A 347 2.64 -1.38 12.88
N VAL A 348 3.74 -1.91 12.34
CA VAL A 348 4.19 -1.60 10.98
C VAL A 348 4.04 -2.85 10.11
N PRO A 349 3.15 -2.84 9.09
CA PRO A 349 2.96 -4.01 8.22
C PRO A 349 4.14 -4.20 7.26
N THR A 350 4.29 -5.43 6.75
CA THR A 350 5.11 -5.76 5.58
C THR A 350 4.29 -5.64 4.30
N CYS A 351 4.93 -5.61 3.12
CA CYS A 351 4.27 -5.44 1.82
C CYS A 351 3.17 -6.47 1.58
N ASP A 352 3.37 -7.74 1.96
CA ASP A 352 2.37 -8.80 1.86
C ASP A 352 1.13 -8.55 2.72
N ILE A 353 1.28 -7.94 3.90
CA ILE A 353 0.16 -7.59 4.79
C ILE A 353 -0.56 -6.35 4.24
N LEU A 354 0.19 -5.37 3.75
CA LEU A 354 -0.36 -4.16 3.14
C LEU A 354 -1.11 -4.46 1.83
N LEU A 355 -0.68 -5.48 1.08
CA LEU A 355 -1.36 -5.95 -0.13
C LEU A 355 -2.81 -6.37 0.18
N ILE A 356 -3.00 -7.22 1.19
CA ILE A 356 -4.34 -7.67 1.61
C ILE A 356 -5.17 -6.49 2.13
N GLU A 357 -4.58 -5.60 2.93
CA GLU A 357 -5.29 -4.41 3.44
C GLU A 357 -5.77 -3.51 2.29
N SER A 358 -4.95 -3.34 1.24
CA SER A 358 -5.28 -2.51 0.08
C SER A 358 -6.41 -3.12 -0.75
N ALA A 359 -6.40 -4.45 -0.93
CA ALA A 359 -7.51 -5.16 -1.56
C ALA A 359 -8.80 -4.99 -0.74
N LYS A 360 -8.70 -5.09 0.59
CA LYS A 360 -9.86 -4.94 1.48
C LYS A 360 -10.54 -3.59 1.35
N THR A 361 -9.73 -2.54 1.34
CA THR A 361 -10.28 -1.20 1.17
C THR A 361 -11.08 -1.08 -0.13
N ASN A 362 -10.72 -1.81 -1.19
CA ASN A 362 -11.30 -1.65 -2.53
C ASN A 362 -12.73 -2.19 -2.72
N GLU A 363 -13.13 -3.20 -1.97
CA GLU A 363 -14.45 -3.80 -2.13
C GLU A 363 -15.50 -3.23 -1.16
N SER A 364 -15.07 -2.68 -0.03
CA SER A 364 -15.98 -2.20 1.01
C SER A 364 -16.38 -0.74 0.77
N TYR A 365 -17.41 -0.50 -0.06
CA TYR A 365 -18.07 0.82 -0.13
C TYR A 365 -18.79 1.15 1.19
N GLU A 366 -19.30 0.15 1.90
CA GLU A 366 -19.98 0.35 3.18
C GLU A 366 -19.00 0.30 4.35
N VAL A 367 -18.17 1.34 4.51
CA VAL A 367 -17.46 1.54 5.78
C VAL A 367 -18.51 1.85 6.83
N SER A 368 -18.81 0.86 7.67
CA SER A 368 -19.65 1.10 8.84
C SER A 368 -18.97 2.18 9.69
N PRO A 369 -19.68 3.23 10.14
CA PRO A 369 -19.08 4.34 10.90
C PRO A 369 -18.45 3.90 12.25
N ASN A 370 -18.60 2.63 12.62
CA ASN A 370 -17.98 2.00 13.80
C ASN A 370 -16.76 1.12 13.46
N GLU A 371 -16.35 0.99 12.20
CA GLU A 371 -15.12 0.27 11.86
C GLU A 371 -13.90 1.06 12.32
N THR A 372 -13.00 0.35 12.98
CA THR A 372 -11.73 0.91 13.45
C THR A 372 -10.89 1.35 12.26
N LEU A 373 -10.22 2.50 12.39
CA LEU A 373 -9.30 3.00 11.37
C LEU A 373 -8.35 1.89 10.90
N PRO A 374 -7.99 1.83 9.60
CA PRO A 374 -7.06 0.84 9.07
C PRO A 374 -5.83 0.72 9.98
N PHE A 375 -5.44 -0.50 10.37
CA PHE A 375 -4.35 -0.66 11.35
C PHE A 375 -3.02 -0.09 10.83
N ALA A 376 -2.84 -0.05 9.50
CA ALA A 376 -1.63 0.43 8.86
C ALA A 376 -1.52 1.96 8.89
N LEU A 377 -2.63 2.64 9.21
CA LEU A 377 -2.76 4.09 9.09
C LEU A 377 -1.71 4.87 9.90
N PRO A 378 -1.42 4.55 11.17
CA PRO A 378 -0.45 5.31 11.94
C PRO A 378 0.97 5.19 11.37
N ALA A 379 1.38 3.98 10.97
CA ALA A 379 2.70 3.73 10.40
C ALA A 379 2.86 4.40 9.02
N ILE A 380 1.85 4.26 8.14
CA ILE A 380 1.84 4.95 6.85
C ILE A 380 1.86 6.46 7.06
N THR A 381 1.04 6.99 7.97
CA THR A 381 1.02 8.42 8.29
C THR A 381 2.39 8.91 8.78
N ALA A 382 3.06 8.16 9.66
CA ALA A 382 4.40 8.53 10.15
C ALA A 382 5.47 8.51 9.04
N LEU A 383 5.45 7.50 8.14
CA LEU A 383 6.30 7.50 6.92
C LEU A 383 6.01 8.73 6.06
N VAL A 384 4.72 9.03 5.92
CA VAL A 384 4.13 10.19 5.26
C VAL A 384 4.38 11.49 6.07
N HIS A 385 5.09 11.48 7.18
CA HIS A 385 5.57 12.73 7.80
C HIS A 385 7.09 12.83 7.75
N GLY A 386 7.75 11.90 7.07
CA GLY A 386 9.21 11.77 7.11
C GLY A 386 9.71 11.32 8.48
N ASP A 387 8.84 10.83 9.37
CA ASP A 387 9.21 10.30 10.67
C ASP A 387 9.68 8.83 10.56
N LYS A 388 10.72 8.64 9.73
CA LYS A 388 11.30 7.32 9.46
C LYS A 388 11.81 6.65 10.74
N GLN A 389 12.28 7.43 11.72
CA GLN A 389 12.80 6.91 12.97
C GLN A 389 11.70 6.27 13.84
N SER A 390 10.57 6.96 14.04
CA SER A 390 9.46 6.37 14.80
C SER A 390 8.90 5.13 14.12
N VAL A 391 8.85 5.11 12.78
CA VAL A 391 8.43 3.93 12.02
C VAL A 391 9.41 2.78 12.18
N LEU A 392 10.71 3.06 12.15
CA LEU A 392 11.74 2.05 12.39
C LEU A 392 11.61 1.44 13.79
N GLU A 393 11.45 2.26 14.82
CA GLU A 393 11.25 1.81 16.20
C GLU A 393 9.97 0.97 16.36
N ALA A 394 8.88 1.38 15.70
CA ALA A 394 7.63 0.64 15.65
C ALA A 394 7.75 -0.67 14.89
N TYR A 395 8.53 -0.72 13.81
CA TYR A 395 8.81 -1.94 13.07
C TYR A 395 9.59 -2.95 13.94
N ILE A 396 10.64 -2.49 14.62
CA ILE A 396 11.40 -3.33 15.56
C ILE A 396 10.47 -3.88 16.66
N ARG A 397 9.59 -3.03 17.19
CA ARG A 397 8.60 -3.45 18.17
C ARG A 397 7.64 -4.48 17.59
N THR A 398 7.18 -4.28 16.36
CA THR A 398 6.31 -5.23 15.65
C THR A 398 6.98 -6.60 15.53
N CYS A 399 8.27 -6.67 15.16
CA CYS A 399 9.02 -7.93 15.11
C CYS A 399 9.02 -8.65 16.47
N VAL A 400 9.28 -7.93 17.55
CA VAL A 400 9.33 -8.49 18.91
C VAL A 400 7.94 -8.95 19.38
N LEU A 401 6.91 -8.14 19.16
CA LEU A 401 5.53 -8.50 19.55
C LEU A 401 5.04 -9.70 18.73
N TRP A 402 5.33 -9.75 17.44
CA TRP A 402 5.02 -10.88 16.56
C TRP A 402 5.69 -12.18 17.04
N SER A 403 7.01 -12.16 17.26
CA SER A 403 7.74 -13.34 17.76
C SER A 403 7.28 -13.77 19.15
N THR A 404 6.85 -12.81 19.98
CA THR A 404 6.29 -13.13 21.30
C THR A 404 4.92 -13.80 21.19
N ALA A 405 4.04 -13.30 20.30
CA ALA A 405 2.67 -13.79 20.15
C ALA A 405 2.60 -15.12 19.40
N PHE A 406 3.37 -15.27 18.31
CA PHE A 406 3.25 -16.40 17.38
C PHE A 406 4.42 -17.37 17.44
N ASP A 407 5.51 -17.03 18.13
CA ASP A 407 6.71 -17.87 18.22
C ASP A 407 7.27 -18.19 16.81
N GLU A 408 7.23 -17.19 15.93
CA GLU A 408 7.69 -17.19 14.53
C GLU A 408 8.49 -15.90 14.22
N PRO A 409 9.39 -15.90 13.23
CA PRO A 409 10.02 -14.68 12.73
C PRO A 409 9.04 -13.80 11.94
N TYR A 410 9.08 -12.48 12.16
CA TYR A 410 8.22 -11.55 11.42
C TYR A 410 8.73 -11.28 9.99
N SER A 411 10.03 -11.11 9.84
CA SER A 411 10.73 -10.80 8.60
C SER A 411 12.21 -11.20 8.75
N SER A 412 12.91 -11.36 7.62
CA SER A 412 14.37 -11.47 7.58
C SER A 412 15.09 -10.12 7.52
N PHE A 413 14.37 -9.01 7.31
CA PHE A 413 14.90 -7.64 7.29
C PHE A 413 15.30 -7.15 8.69
N ALA A 414 16.32 -7.76 9.29
CA ALA A 414 16.61 -7.52 10.69
C ALA A 414 17.97 -8.00 11.28
N PRO A 415 19.05 -8.41 10.58
CA PRO A 415 20.04 -9.22 11.30
C PRO A 415 20.82 -8.48 12.40
N ASN A 416 21.35 -7.29 12.12
CA ASN A 416 22.39 -6.70 12.99
C ASN A 416 22.00 -5.37 13.63
N TRP A 417 21.41 -4.45 12.86
CA TRP A 417 21.02 -3.13 13.37
C TRP A 417 19.79 -3.20 14.28
N LEU A 418 18.93 -4.22 14.14
CA LEU A 418 17.71 -4.34 14.94
C LEU A 418 18.03 -4.51 16.43
N LEU A 419 19.02 -5.34 16.76
CA LEU A 419 19.47 -5.55 18.15
C LEU A 419 20.07 -4.29 18.78
N GLU A 420 20.78 -3.50 17.98
CA GLU A 420 21.39 -2.25 18.43
C GLU A 420 20.32 -1.21 18.81
N ASN A 421 19.25 -1.14 18.02
CA ASN A 421 18.15 -0.17 18.14
C ASN A 421 17.04 -0.59 19.12
N LEU A 422 17.11 -1.77 19.75
CA LEU A 422 16.16 -2.15 20.80
C LEU A 422 16.26 -1.19 22.01
N SER A 423 15.10 -0.76 22.51
CA SER A 423 15.03 0.02 23.74
C SER A 423 15.58 -0.76 24.94
N VAL A 424 16.06 -0.05 25.97
CA VAL A 424 16.62 -0.66 27.19
C VAL A 424 15.60 -1.60 27.85
N ASP A 425 14.32 -1.21 27.87
CA ASP A 425 13.27 -2.01 28.47
C ASP A 425 12.96 -3.27 27.65
N MET A 426 13.00 -3.20 26.32
CA MET A 426 12.87 -4.39 25.46
C MET A 426 14.06 -5.34 25.64
N LYS A 427 15.30 -4.83 25.67
CA LYS A 427 16.50 -5.63 25.95
C LYS A 427 16.38 -6.35 27.30
N ARG A 428 15.90 -5.65 28.33
CA ARG A 428 15.65 -6.24 29.66
C ARG A 428 14.55 -7.30 29.62
N ALA A 429 13.45 -7.03 28.92
CA ALA A 429 12.32 -7.97 28.81
C ALA A 429 12.69 -9.24 28.02
N LEU A 430 13.50 -9.10 26.96
CA LEU A 430 14.10 -10.23 26.22
C LEU A 430 15.01 -11.05 27.14
N ALA A 431 15.90 -10.39 27.91
CA ALA A 431 16.78 -11.07 28.86
C ALA A 431 16.02 -11.81 29.98
N GLN A 432 14.82 -11.33 30.33
CA GLN A 432 13.92 -11.97 31.29
C GLN A 432 13.02 -13.05 30.67
N GLY A 433 13.09 -13.29 29.35
CA GLY A 433 12.23 -14.23 28.64
C GLY A 433 10.75 -13.81 28.56
N LYS A 434 10.44 -12.53 28.84
CA LYS A 434 9.07 -11.99 28.74
C LYS A 434 8.67 -11.65 27.32
N LEU A 435 9.65 -11.20 26.53
CA LEU A 435 9.52 -10.99 25.10
C LEU A 435 10.42 -11.98 24.37
N LYS A 436 10.10 -12.22 23.10
CA LYS A 436 10.91 -13.01 22.18
C LYS A 436 11.24 -12.16 20.95
N LEU A 437 12.42 -12.41 20.38
CA LEU A 437 12.80 -11.92 19.08
C LEU A 437 13.38 -13.11 18.32
N LEU A 438 12.70 -13.53 17.26
CA LEU A 438 13.13 -14.62 16.41
C LEU A 438 13.64 -14.04 15.10
N LEU A 439 14.90 -14.32 14.79
CA LEU A 439 15.52 -13.98 13.53
C LEU A 439 15.73 -15.30 12.77
N PRO A 440 15.24 -15.42 11.54
CA PRO A 440 15.39 -16.66 10.82
C PRO A 440 16.86 -16.90 10.45
N SER A 441 17.30 -18.16 10.49
CA SER A 441 18.62 -18.55 9.99
C SER A 441 18.79 -18.22 8.51
N PRO A 442 20.03 -18.12 7.97
CA PRO A 442 20.26 -17.79 6.56
C PRO A 442 19.47 -18.65 5.56
N ASP A 443 19.29 -19.95 5.81
CA ASP A 443 18.55 -20.85 4.91
C ASP A 443 17.06 -21.06 5.29
N CYS A 444 16.61 -20.45 6.39
CA CYS A 444 15.19 -20.33 6.75
C CYS A 444 14.68 -18.90 6.64
N ARG A 445 15.49 -17.95 6.17
CA ARG A 445 15.10 -16.56 6.03
C ARG A 445 14.09 -16.38 4.92
N PHE A 446 13.34 -15.29 5.02
CA PHE A 446 12.53 -14.78 3.92
C PHE A 446 13.51 -14.33 2.84
N VAL A 447 13.75 -15.21 1.87
CA VAL A 447 14.63 -14.93 0.73
C VAL A 447 14.03 -13.78 -0.06
N GLY A 448 14.87 -12.93 -0.64
CA GLY A 448 14.45 -11.80 -1.46
C GLY A 448 14.21 -10.49 -0.73
N VAL A 449 13.98 -10.53 0.59
CA VAL A 449 13.73 -9.33 1.40
C VAL A 449 14.96 -8.40 1.47
N ASP A 450 16.16 -8.98 1.50
CA ASP A 450 17.44 -8.27 1.52
C ASP A 450 18.34 -8.61 0.32
N ASP A 451 17.81 -9.38 -0.63
CA ASP A 451 18.57 -9.89 -1.76
C ASP A 451 18.33 -9.06 -3.01
N ILE A 452 19.39 -8.91 -3.82
CA ILE A 452 19.33 -8.20 -5.08
C ILE A 452 19.18 -9.21 -6.21
N PHE A 453 18.15 -9.07 -7.02
CA PHE A 453 17.88 -9.96 -8.14
C PHE A 453 18.46 -9.38 -9.42
N GLN A 454 18.95 -10.22 -10.32
CA GLN A 454 19.14 -9.78 -11.70
C GLN A 454 17.75 -9.60 -12.32
N ALA A 455 17.50 -8.44 -12.94
CA ALA A 455 16.20 -8.05 -13.48
C ALA A 455 15.38 -9.24 -13.98
N VAL A 456 14.30 -9.55 -13.26
CA VAL A 456 13.40 -10.65 -13.59
C VAL A 456 12.77 -10.33 -14.95
N PRO A 457 12.84 -11.21 -15.96
CA PRO A 457 12.17 -10.98 -17.23
C PRO A 457 10.66 -10.93 -16.97
N THR A 458 10.06 -9.73 -16.98
CA THR A 458 8.61 -9.58 -16.88
C THR A 458 7.93 -10.17 -18.12
N PHE A 459 6.79 -10.85 -17.92
CA PHE A 459 5.96 -11.50 -18.94
C PHE A 459 5.53 -10.55 -20.09
N HIS A 460 5.57 -9.23 -19.89
CA HIS A 460 5.29 -8.21 -20.91
C HIS A 460 6.53 -7.73 -21.67
N SER A 461 7.40 -8.64 -22.12
CA SER A 461 8.53 -8.31 -23.00
C SER A 461 8.11 -7.85 -24.41
N GLN A 462 6.84 -7.48 -24.65
CA GLN A 462 6.45 -6.84 -25.90
C GLN A 462 6.82 -5.35 -25.94
N CYS A 463 7.06 -4.71 -24.78
CA CYS A 463 7.63 -3.35 -24.72
C CYS A 463 9.17 -3.38 -24.63
N SER A 464 9.82 -4.05 -25.59
CA SER A 464 11.24 -4.43 -25.55
C SER A 464 12.28 -3.34 -25.88
N SER A 465 11.90 -2.06 -26.04
CA SER A 465 12.84 -1.07 -26.61
C SER A 465 13.47 -0.08 -25.62
N ILE A 466 13.06 -0.02 -24.35
CA ILE A 466 13.48 1.09 -23.44
C ILE A 466 14.31 0.64 -22.23
N LEU A 467 14.34 -0.65 -21.85
CA LEU A 467 15.06 -1.05 -20.63
C LEU A 467 16.57 -1.27 -20.89
N PRO A 468 17.46 -0.49 -20.26
CA PRO A 468 18.90 -0.71 -20.35
C PRO A 468 19.31 -2.06 -19.70
N ALA A 469 20.46 -2.58 -20.12
CA ALA A 469 21.03 -3.87 -19.72
C ALA A 469 20.79 -4.26 -18.25
N ALA A 470 20.47 -5.54 -18.02
CA ALA A 470 20.07 -6.16 -16.75
C ALA A 470 20.72 -5.51 -15.50
N LYS A 471 20.03 -4.54 -14.92
CA LYS A 471 20.41 -3.95 -13.63
C LYS A 471 19.95 -4.89 -12.52
N SER A 472 20.80 -5.03 -11.50
CA SER A 472 20.45 -5.73 -10.27
C SER A 472 19.47 -4.88 -9.47
N VAL A 473 18.34 -5.46 -9.05
CA VAL A 473 17.17 -4.73 -8.52
C VAL A 473 16.66 -5.39 -7.25
N PHE A 474 16.18 -4.57 -6.32
CA PHE A 474 15.43 -5.06 -5.17
C PHE A 474 13.97 -5.23 -5.57
N VAL A 475 13.35 -6.32 -5.13
CA VAL A 475 11.95 -6.61 -5.43
C VAL A 475 11.18 -6.86 -4.14
N ALA A 476 9.91 -6.48 -4.13
CA ALA A 476 9.07 -6.76 -2.98
C ALA A 476 8.72 -8.25 -2.96
N VAL A 477 8.86 -8.87 -1.79
CA VAL A 477 8.47 -10.25 -1.47
C VAL A 477 7.79 -10.34 -0.09
N ILE A 478 7.30 -11.52 0.30
CA ILE A 478 6.75 -11.72 1.66
C ILE A 478 7.77 -11.29 2.72
N GLY A 479 7.31 -10.50 3.69
CA GLY A 479 8.14 -10.03 4.80
C GLY A 479 8.93 -8.75 4.49
N THR A 480 8.85 -8.23 3.26
CA THR A 480 9.52 -6.97 2.92
C THR A 480 8.88 -5.80 3.66
N PRO A 481 9.64 -4.95 4.37
CA PRO A 481 9.06 -3.82 5.08
C PRO A 481 8.55 -2.73 4.14
N ILE A 482 7.44 -2.08 4.51
CA ILE A 482 6.86 -0.99 3.72
C ILE A 482 7.73 0.27 3.67
N MET A 483 8.69 0.42 4.59
CA MET A 483 9.61 1.54 4.66
C MET A 483 10.93 1.30 3.93
N ASP A 484 11.06 0.18 3.20
CA ASP A 484 12.27 -0.14 2.46
C ASP A 484 12.37 0.73 1.19
N ASP A 485 13.17 1.80 1.29
CA ASP A 485 13.41 2.75 0.19
C ASP A 485 14.09 2.09 -1.04
N ARG A 486 14.65 0.87 -0.91
CA ARG A 486 15.33 0.16 -2.00
C ARG A 486 14.37 -0.42 -3.04
N LEU A 487 13.11 -0.65 -2.67
CA LEU A 487 12.06 -1.19 -3.56
C LEU A 487 11.67 -0.23 -4.68
N ALA A 488 11.99 1.06 -4.51
CA ALA A 488 11.71 2.08 -5.48
C ALA A 488 12.78 2.01 -6.59
N PHE A 489 12.53 1.22 -7.64
CA PHE A 489 13.40 1.10 -8.80
C PHE A 489 13.58 2.48 -9.45
N ASP A 490 14.74 3.13 -9.26
CA ASP A 490 15.04 4.50 -9.75
C ASP A 490 14.79 4.70 -11.26
N THR A 491 14.76 3.60 -12.00
CA THR A 491 14.52 3.55 -13.45
C THR A 491 13.16 2.95 -13.86
N SER A 492 12.18 2.78 -12.95
CA SER A 492 10.89 2.26 -13.38
C SER A 492 10.21 3.38 -14.14
N PRO A 493 9.51 3.09 -15.25
CA PRO A 493 8.80 4.12 -15.99
C PRO A 493 7.92 4.97 -15.06
N LEU A 494 7.22 4.33 -14.11
CA LEU A 494 6.42 5.05 -13.14
C LEU A 494 7.25 5.90 -12.17
N LYS A 495 8.42 5.44 -11.67
CA LYS A 495 9.28 6.29 -10.82
C LYS A 495 9.99 7.40 -11.62
N MET A 496 10.21 7.22 -12.91
CA MET A 496 10.63 8.34 -13.76
C MET A 496 9.51 9.39 -13.92
N LEU A 497 8.25 8.94 -13.86
CA LEU A 497 7.08 9.82 -13.91
C LEU A 497 6.73 10.41 -12.53
N LEU A 498 7.00 9.71 -11.44
CA LEU A 498 6.75 10.12 -10.05
C LEU A 498 8.06 10.68 -9.44
N VAL A 499 8.11 11.96 -9.09
CA VAL A 499 9.30 12.59 -8.46
C VAL A 499 9.82 11.80 -7.25
N ASP A 500 11.16 11.75 -7.09
CA ASP A 500 11.92 11.05 -6.04
C ASP A 500 11.47 11.30 -4.58
N SER A 501 10.62 12.30 -4.38
CA SER A 501 10.05 12.65 -3.09
C SER A 501 8.68 13.28 -3.32
N LEU A 502 7.62 12.48 -3.35
CA LEU A 502 6.27 13.01 -3.18
C LEU A 502 6.19 13.61 -1.76
N PRO A 503 6.11 14.95 -1.58
CA PRO A 503 5.85 15.53 -0.28
C PRO A 503 4.44 15.16 0.14
N LEU A 504 4.31 15.04 1.45
CA LEU A 504 3.41 14.06 1.99
C LEU A 504 2.11 14.70 2.52
N PRO A 505 0.94 14.09 2.27
CA PRO A 505 -0.34 14.55 2.77
C PRO A 505 -0.47 14.36 4.30
N THR A 506 -0.19 15.42 5.05
CA THR A 506 -0.19 15.47 6.53
C THR A 506 -1.54 15.21 7.24
N LEU A 507 -2.66 15.03 6.53
CA LEU A 507 -4.02 15.03 7.11
C LEU A 507 -5.00 13.99 6.58
N TYR A 508 -4.61 13.17 5.60
CA TYR A 508 -5.58 12.64 4.63
C TYR A 508 -6.13 11.27 4.95
N PHE A 509 -5.33 10.47 5.63
CA PHE A 509 -5.65 9.11 6.02
C PHE A 509 -6.81 9.02 7.03
N ARG A 510 -7.05 10.06 7.83
CA ARG A 510 -8.15 10.10 8.80
C ARG A 510 -9.54 10.12 8.14
N HIS A 511 -9.62 10.55 6.87
CA HIS A 511 -10.88 10.60 6.11
C HIS A 511 -11.08 9.37 5.22
N TRP A 512 -10.08 8.50 5.09
CA TRP A 512 -10.20 7.31 4.26
C TRP A 512 -11.26 6.33 4.82
N ALA A 513 -11.42 6.30 6.15
CA ALA A 513 -12.48 5.57 6.85
C ALA A 513 -13.82 6.32 6.91
N LEU A 514 -13.91 7.56 6.39
CA LEU A 514 -15.12 8.39 6.44
C LEU A 514 -15.71 8.68 5.05
N VAL A 515 -15.07 8.18 4.00
CA VAL A 515 -15.58 8.27 2.63
C VAL A 515 -16.25 6.93 2.33
N PRO A 516 -17.59 6.88 2.16
CA PRO A 516 -18.35 5.64 1.90
C PRO A 516 -18.14 5.10 0.47
N CYS A 517 -17.01 5.43 -0.14
CA CYS A 517 -16.69 5.05 -1.49
C CYS A 517 -15.18 4.92 -1.61
N ASN A 518 -14.70 3.68 -1.71
CA ASN A 518 -13.38 3.47 -2.24
C ASN A 518 -13.38 4.00 -3.69
N PRO A 519 -12.54 4.97 -4.04
CA PRO A 519 -12.54 5.53 -5.38
C PRO A 519 -11.75 4.65 -6.35
N TRP A 520 -11.25 3.50 -5.94
CA TRP A 520 -10.43 2.58 -6.73
C TRP A 520 -11.25 1.88 -7.80
N PRO A 521 -12.41 1.23 -7.52
CA PRO A 521 -13.28 0.71 -8.60
C PRO A 521 -13.68 1.80 -9.59
N PHE A 522 -13.91 3.02 -9.10
CA PHE A 522 -14.14 4.18 -9.95
C PHE A 522 -12.91 4.57 -10.79
N PHE A 523 -11.74 4.63 -10.17
CA PHE A 523 -10.46 4.84 -10.84
C PHE A 523 -10.20 3.74 -11.88
N MET A 524 -10.59 2.49 -11.61
CA MET A 524 -10.54 1.38 -12.57
C MET A 524 -11.39 1.70 -13.80
N ASP A 525 -12.64 2.11 -13.59
CA ASP A 525 -13.60 2.35 -14.66
C ASP A 525 -13.23 3.57 -15.50
N VAL A 526 -12.78 4.65 -14.86
CA VAL A 526 -12.32 5.86 -15.54
C VAL A 526 -11.00 5.62 -16.27
N ALA A 527 -10.02 4.97 -15.65
CA ALA A 527 -8.78 4.64 -16.35
C ALA A 527 -9.05 3.77 -17.58
N LYS A 528 -9.98 2.80 -17.48
CA LYS A 528 -10.44 1.99 -18.63
C LYS A 528 -11.12 2.85 -19.69
N SER A 529 -11.97 3.79 -19.29
CA SER A 529 -12.67 4.71 -20.20
C SER A 529 -11.70 5.63 -20.96
N ILE A 530 -10.75 6.24 -20.25
CA ILE A 530 -9.71 7.10 -20.83
C ILE A 530 -8.87 6.34 -21.86
N VAL A 531 -8.46 5.10 -21.55
CA VAL A 531 -7.72 4.23 -22.49
C VAL A 531 -8.55 3.95 -23.74
N GLN A 532 -9.84 3.64 -23.57
CA GLN A 532 -10.73 3.35 -24.68
C GLN A 532 -11.04 4.59 -25.53
N ASP A 533 -11.10 5.78 -24.94
CA ASP A 533 -11.28 7.04 -25.66
C ASP A 533 -10.03 7.42 -26.46
N GLU A 534 -8.83 7.28 -25.88
CA GLU A 534 -7.58 7.58 -26.57
C GLU A 534 -7.30 6.57 -27.70
N GLN A 535 -7.58 5.28 -27.47
CA GLN A 535 -7.53 4.28 -28.55
C GLN A 535 -8.50 4.62 -29.69
N ARG A 536 -9.73 5.03 -29.37
CA ARG A 536 -10.69 5.51 -30.39
C ARG A 536 -10.19 6.75 -31.12
N ARG A 537 -9.50 7.66 -30.44
CA ARG A 537 -8.90 8.86 -31.05
C ARG A 537 -7.82 8.48 -32.04
N LEU A 538 -6.89 7.60 -31.66
CA LEU A 538 -5.84 7.08 -32.53
C LEU A 538 -6.41 6.32 -33.74
N ASP A 539 -7.40 5.45 -33.52
CA ASP A 539 -8.08 4.72 -34.60
C ASP A 539 -8.83 5.67 -35.55
N SER A 540 -9.33 6.81 -35.05
CA SER A 540 -9.98 7.83 -35.88
C SER A 540 -8.98 8.65 -36.70
N GLU A 541 -7.77 8.88 -36.17
CA GLU A 541 -6.69 9.58 -36.88
C GLU A 541 -6.11 8.70 -38.00
N ASP A 542 -5.97 7.39 -37.78
CA ASP A 542 -5.54 6.43 -38.81
C ASP A 542 -6.61 6.23 -39.90
N ASN A 543 -7.90 6.27 -39.54
CA ASN A 543 -8.99 6.25 -40.53
C ASN A 543 -9.18 7.60 -41.24
N GLY A 544 -8.69 8.70 -40.67
CA GLY A 544 -8.72 10.04 -41.26
C GLY A 544 -7.72 10.24 -42.41
N LEU A 545 -6.68 9.42 -42.48
CA LEU A 545 -5.69 9.45 -43.58
C LEU A 545 -6.13 8.65 -44.82
N ALA A 546 -7.25 7.91 -44.77
CA ALA A 546 -7.76 7.12 -45.89
C ALA A 546 -8.83 7.82 -46.76
N LEU A 547 -9.18 9.09 -46.49
CA LEU A 547 -10.29 9.80 -47.18
C LEU A 547 -9.90 11.11 -47.89
N LEU A 548 -8.62 11.30 -48.21
CA LEU A 548 -8.16 12.37 -49.09
C LEU A 548 -7.62 11.83 -50.42
N ASP A 549 -8.50 11.20 -51.20
CA ASP A 549 -8.38 11.21 -52.67
C ASP A 549 -9.67 10.69 -53.33
N CYS A 550 -10.50 11.61 -53.86
CA CYS A 550 -11.17 11.53 -55.17
C CYS A 550 -12.24 12.62 -55.37
N ASN A 551 -11.85 13.68 -56.10
CA ASN A 551 -12.55 14.43 -57.15
C ASN A 551 -14.06 14.82 -57.07
N LEU A 552 -14.25 16.14 -56.97
CA LEU A 552 -14.94 17.09 -57.89
C LEU A 552 -16.29 16.79 -58.59
N HIS A 553 -17.11 17.86 -58.56
CA HIS A 553 -18.21 18.31 -59.43
C HIS A 553 -19.66 17.85 -59.15
N ARG A 554 -20.45 18.73 -58.53
CA ARG A 554 -21.56 19.47 -59.19
C ARG A 554 -22.15 20.60 -58.33
N THR A 555 -22.71 21.56 -59.05
CA THR A 555 -23.26 22.89 -58.73
C THR A 555 -24.59 22.91 -57.93
N VAL A 556 -24.67 23.82 -56.94
CA VAL A 556 -25.73 24.78 -56.44
C VAL A 556 -27.16 24.65 -57.05
N PRO A 557 -28.32 24.94 -56.35
CA PRO A 557 -28.48 26.04 -55.38
C PRO A 557 -29.48 25.94 -54.20
N LEU A 558 -29.47 27.04 -53.42
CA LEU A 558 -30.30 27.49 -52.29
C LEU A 558 -31.83 27.52 -52.53
N GLU A 559 -32.54 27.72 -51.40
CA GLU A 559 -33.99 27.98 -51.15
C GLU A 559 -34.75 26.68 -50.75
N THR A 560 -35.38 26.59 -49.56
CA THR A 560 -36.57 27.37 -49.15
C THR A 560 -36.66 27.60 -47.63
N LEU A 561 -37.19 28.78 -47.28
CA LEU A 561 -37.56 29.26 -45.95
C LEU A 561 -38.98 28.81 -45.50
N TYR A 562 -39.21 28.95 -44.18
CA TYR A 562 -40.48 29.24 -43.46
C TYR A 562 -41.61 28.20 -43.43
N ALA A 563 -42.02 27.81 -42.19
CA ALA A 563 -43.36 28.09 -41.69
C ALA A 563 -43.44 27.91 -40.16
N TRP A 564 -43.86 28.99 -39.49
CA TRP A 564 -44.24 29.10 -38.09
C TRP A 564 -45.78 29.18 -38.03
N ASP A 565 -46.40 28.42 -37.11
CA ASP A 565 -47.52 28.84 -36.21
C ASP A 565 -48.95 29.06 -36.80
N PRO A 566 -50.04 29.34 -36.03
CA PRO A 566 -50.61 28.70 -34.81
C PRO A 566 -52.21 28.70 -34.75
N ILE A 567 -52.80 28.35 -33.57
CA ILE A 567 -54.08 28.89 -32.93
C ILE A 567 -55.45 28.11 -32.99
N HIS A 568 -55.86 27.57 -31.81
CA HIS A 568 -57.18 27.61 -31.05
C HIS A 568 -58.55 27.26 -31.71
N PRO A 569 -59.75 27.18 -31.00
CA PRO A 569 -60.14 27.64 -29.63
C PRO A 569 -61.15 26.81 -28.75
N PHE A 570 -61.18 27.21 -27.46
CA PHE A 570 -62.29 27.39 -26.47
C PHE A 570 -63.53 26.46 -26.34
N SER A 571 -63.91 26.12 -25.08
CA SER A 571 -65.06 26.77 -24.40
C SER A 571 -65.15 26.48 -22.88
N ASN A 572 -65.70 27.46 -22.15
CA ASN A 572 -65.98 27.54 -20.72
C ASN A 572 -67.50 27.34 -20.47
N GLN A 573 -67.87 26.75 -19.32
CA GLN A 573 -69.10 26.93 -18.48
C GLN A 573 -69.26 25.65 -17.62
N ASN A 574 -69.63 25.62 -16.33
CA ASN A 574 -70.43 26.51 -15.48
C ASN A 574 -70.16 26.25 -13.98
N LYS A 575 -70.63 27.19 -13.14
CA LYS A 575 -70.55 27.27 -11.66
C LYS A 575 -71.66 26.48 -10.93
N GLU A 576 -71.54 26.48 -9.59
CA GLU A 576 -72.52 26.20 -8.49
C GLU A 576 -72.51 24.75 -7.97
N ASN A 577 -72.39 24.41 -6.67
CA ASN A 577 -73.01 24.97 -5.46
C ASN A 577 -72.29 24.57 -4.12
N MET A 578 -72.74 25.21 -3.03
CA MET A 578 -72.19 25.39 -1.67
C MET A 578 -72.43 24.27 -0.62
N HIS A 579 -71.70 24.40 0.53
CA HIS A 579 -71.99 23.97 1.93
C HIS A 579 -71.84 22.47 2.31
N ALA A 580 -71.42 22.03 3.52
CA ALA A 580 -70.85 22.62 4.74
C ALA A 580 -70.40 21.48 5.72
N HIS A 581 -69.67 21.87 6.78
CA HIS A 581 -69.59 21.29 8.13
C HIS A 581 -68.73 20.05 8.49
N ALA A 582 -67.63 20.38 9.18
CA ALA A 582 -67.10 19.91 10.48
C ALA A 582 -67.69 18.73 11.28
N GLN A 583 -66.73 18.06 11.96
CA GLN A 583 -66.73 17.48 13.32
C GLN A 583 -67.18 16.02 13.59
N GLN A 584 -66.19 15.26 14.09
CA GLN A 584 -66.20 14.30 15.22
C GLN A 584 -67.34 13.26 15.36
N ARG A 585 -66.96 11.98 15.30
CA ARG A 585 -67.01 10.96 16.38
C ARG A 585 -67.02 9.56 15.76
N GLY A 586 -66.24 8.64 16.35
CA GLY A 586 -66.27 7.21 16.06
C GLY A 586 -64.92 6.71 15.59
#